data_AF-A0A8K0N5B5-F1
#
_entry.id   AF-A0A8K0N5B5-F1
#
_cell.length_a   1.000
_cell.length_b   1.000
_cell.length_c   1.000
_cell.angle_alpha   90.00
_cell.angle_beta   90.00
_cell.angle_gamma   90.00
#
_symmetry.space_group_name_H-M   'P 1'
#
loop_
_entity.id
_entity.type
_entity.pdbx_description
1 polymer ?
#
loop_
_entity_poly.entity_id
_entity_poly.type
_entity_poly.pdbx_seq_one_letter_code
_entity_poly.pdbx_strand_id
1 'polypeptide(L)'
;MTVFDWICSNVKMLTVEIATHLGFPDGSVRQYGMDHDVNNLLLMADSVLYGSFEEEQSFPPLLLRAMSFGIPIVAPDLTTVKKYVVDQTHGFIFHPSDPESLATAFSHLIKDKKLSSLARVAASNARELSMDMQASDCIAGYAKLLENVLQFPSDVMLPHSFSPTRQAYWLRGLFMADVEERDYHVQTEGDEGELERDYHLSRQRSSIVYFLEEQYAKNHMDNRSRVENEAPIEDFPTQLDWDIVSEMEISEDLERREIQELEERMERTLGSWEDVYRNAKKAEKLKFEANERDEEPESLSTF
;
A
#
# COMPACT_ATOMS: atom_id res chain seq x y z
N MET A 1 5.82 23.90 18.22
CA MET A 1 5.99 23.33 16.88
C MET A 1 7.31 22.58 16.91
N THR A 2 7.22 21.26 16.96
CA THR A 2 8.39 20.37 16.95
C THR A 2 8.74 20.12 15.50
N VAL A 3 9.98 20.36 15.09
CA VAL A 3 10.42 20.12 13.72
C VAL A 3 10.98 18.71 13.66
N PHE A 4 10.37 17.88 12.81
CA PHE A 4 10.79 16.49 12.58
C PHE A 4 11.56 16.43 11.27
N ASP A 5 12.79 15.94 11.34
CA ASP A 5 13.67 15.79 10.18
C ASP A 5 13.92 14.30 9.90
N TRP A 6 13.80 13.90 8.63
CA TRP A 6 13.92 12.52 8.17
C TRP A 6 15.00 12.46 7.10
N ILE A 7 16.26 12.15 7.50
CA ILE A 7 17.41 12.11 6.58
C ILE A 7 18.12 10.75 6.64
N CYS A 8 18.51 10.26 5.46
CA CYS A 8 19.32 9.06 5.22
C CYS A 8 20.70 9.10 5.92
N SER A 9 21.22 7.89 6.18
CA SER A 9 22.18 7.50 7.23
C SER A 9 23.51 8.25 7.45
N ASN A 10 23.92 9.25 6.65
CA ASN A 10 25.24 9.91 6.79
C ASN A 10 25.23 11.34 7.37
N VAL A 11 24.06 11.92 7.67
CA VAL A 11 23.92 13.32 8.18
C VAL A 11 23.55 13.35 9.68
N LYS A 12 23.60 12.20 10.36
CA LYS A 12 22.98 11.98 11.69
C LYS A 12 23.49 12.85 12.85
N MET A 13 24.63 13.52 12.73
CA MET A 13 25.19 14.35 13.81
C MET A 13 25.12 15.86 13.49
N LEU A 14 25.15 16.19 12.20
CA LEU A 14 25.26 17.57 11.72
C LEU A 14 23.99 18.39 11.98
N THR A 15 22.79 17.83 11.82
CA THR A 15 21.56 18.63 11.94
C THR A 15 21.31 19.12 13.37
N VAL A 16 21.53 18.28 14.38
CA VAL A 16 21.34 18.66 15.78
C VAL A 16 22.39 19.68 16.21
N GLU A 17 23.64 19.49 15.78
CA GLU A 17 24.75 20.43 16.03
C GLU A 17 24.53 21.78 15.34
N ILE A 18 24.03 21.80 14.10
CA ILE A 18 23.64 23.04 13.42
C ILE A 18 22.51 23.74 14.18
N ALA A 19 21.51 23.02 14.68
CA ALA A 19 20.41 23.60 15.43
C ALA A 19 20.88 24.27 16.74
N THR A 20 21.79 23.64 17.48
CA THR A 20 22.36 24.25 18.69
C THR A 20 23.21 25.48 18.36
N HIS A 21 24.00 25.43 17.27
CA HIS A 21 24.75 26.59 16.78
C HIS A 21 23.86 27.76 16.34
N LEU A 22 22.68 27.48 15.79
CA LEU A 22 21.68 28.49 15.40
C LEU A 22 20.87 29.02 16.60
N GLY A 23 21.13 28.54 17.82
CA GLY A 23 20.51 29.03 19.05
C GLY A 23 19.13 28.46 19.32
N PHE A 24 18.75 27.33 18.70
CA PHE A 24 17.52 26.64 19.07
C PHE A 24 17.65 26.05 20.49
N PRO A 25 16.59 26.12 21.32
CA PRO A 25 16.64 25.54 22.66
C PRO A 25 16.83 24.02 22.61
N ASP A 26 17.53 23.48 23.61
CA ASP A 26 17.79 22.05 23.72
C ASP A 26 16.49 21.24 23.65
N GLY A 27 16.48 20.22 22.78
CA GLY A 27 15.32 19.35 22.56
C GLY A 27 14.27 19.88 21.59
N SER A 28 14.47 21.04 20.95
CA SER A 28 13.59 21.58 19.89
C SER A 28 13.62 20.79 18.60
N VAL A 29 14.78 20.19 18.30
CA VAL A 29 14.99 19.29 17.16
C VAL A 29 15.18 17.88 17.71
N ARG A 30 14.39 16.94 17.18
CA ARG A 30 14.52 15.52 17.48
C ARG A 30 14.68 14.77 16.18
N GLN A 31 15.72 13.96 16.13
CA GLN A 31 16.00 13.12 14.98
C GLN A 31 15.47 11.71 15.24
N TYR A 32 14.87 11.12 14.22
CA TYR A 32 14.37 9.75 14.26
C TYR A 32 15.11 8.92 13.21
N GLY A 33 15.55 7.73 13.62
CA GLY A 33 16.12 6.72 12.70
C GLY A 33 15.08 6.07 11.78
N MET A 34 15.56 5.25 10.86
CA MET A 34 14.75 4.56 9.85
C MET A 34 13.80 3.50 10.44
N ASP A 35 14.07 3.00 11.65
CA ASP A 35 13.31 1.91 12.28
C ASP A 35 12.07 2.38 13.05
N HIS A 36 11.77 3.69 13.06
CA HIS A 36 10.60 4.21 13.75
C HIS A 36 9.33 4.15 12.90
N ASP A 37 8.19 4.00 13.57
CA ASP A 37 6.88 4.09 12.93
C ASP A 37 6.62 5.54 12.45
N VAL A 38 6.93 5.76 11.17
CA VAL A 38 6.76 7.06 10.49
C VAL A 38 5.30 7.52 10.55
N ASN A 39 4.33 6.60 10.55
CA ASN A 39 2.92 6.97 10.56
C ASN A 39 2.53 7.60 11.89
N ASN A 40 2.98 7.01 13.02
CA ASN A 40 2.74 7.59 14.33
C ASN A 40 3.40 8.97 14.48
N LEU A 41 4.60 9.16 13.92
CA LEU A 41 5.26 10.47 13.91
C LEU A 41 4.48 11.51 13.11
N LEU A 42 4.02 11.13 11.92
CA LEU A 42 3.19 11.99 11.08
C LEU A 42 1.90 12.39 11.82
N LEU A 43 1.19 11.44 12.42
CA LEU A 43 -0.07 11.72 13.14
C LEU A 43 0.11 12.67 14.35
N MET A 44 1.32 12.78 14.90
CA MET A 44 1.64 13.75 15.96
C MET A 44 2.09 15.12 15.43
N ALA A 45 2.37 15.24 14.13
CA ALA A 45 2.90 16.47 13.53
C ALA A 45 1.77 17.46 13.17
N ASP A 46 2.01 18.75 13.44
CA ASP A 46 1.12 19.83 13.01
C ASP A 46 1.23 20.09 11.48
N SER A 47 2.41 19.82 10.91
CA SER A 47 2.72 20.04 9.49
C SER A 47 3.96 19.25 9.09
N VAL A 48 4.10 18.95 7.80
CA VAL A 48 5.27 18.27 7.24
C VAL A 48 5.99 19.19 6.27
N LEU A 49 7.29 19.42 6.49
CA LEU A 49 8.17 20.11 5.56
C LEU A 49 8.98 19.07 4.78
N TYR A 50 8.89 19.11 3.46
CA TYR A 50 9.73 18.30 2.58
C TYR A 50 10.92 19.15 2.11
N GLY A 51 12.12 18.71 2.49
CA GLY A 51 13.37 19.46 2.30
C GLY A 51 14.27 18.98 1.16
N SER A 52 13.83 18.02 0.35
CA SER A 52 14.60 17.57 -0.82
C SER A 52 14.47 18.58 -1.95
N PHE A 53 15.60 18.99 -2.55
CA PHE A 53 15.62 19.89 -3.71
C PHE A 53 15.94 19.17 -5.02
N GLU A 54 16.09 17.84 -4.97
CA GLU A 54 16.35 17.03 -6.14
C GLU A 54 15.04 16.67 -6.84
N GLU A 55 15.04 16.73 -8.17
CA GLU A 55 13.88 16.34 -8.96
C GLU A 55 13.79 14.81 -9.01
N GLU A 56 12.76 14.26 -8.37
CA GLU A 56 12.47 12.83 -8.37
C GLU A 56 11.56 12.43 -9.54
N GLN A 57 11.64 11.17 -9.96
CA GLN A 57 10.79 10.63 -11.05
C GLN A 57 9.33 10.46 -10.64
N SER A 58 9.08 10.28 -9.34
CA SER A 58 7.76 9.98 -8.78
C SER A 58 7.44 10.89 -7.61
N PHE A 59 6.14 11.03 -7.32
CA PHE A 59 5.70 11.88 -6.22
C PHE A 59 6.21 11.33 -4.88
N PRO A 60 6.81 12.17 -4.01
CA PRO A 60 7.42 11.71 -2.77
C PRO A 60 6.42 10.94 -1.88
N PRO A 61 6.71 9.68 -1.50
CA PRO A 61 5.80 8.88 -0.69
C PRO A 61 5.49 9.51 0.68
N LEU A 62 6.44 10.26 1.25
CA LEU A 62 6.26 10.98 2.51
C LEU A 62 5.15 12.05 2.40
N LEU A 63 5.15 12.82 1.30
CA LEU A 63 4.12 13.83 1.04
C LEU A 63 2.75 13.17 0.86
N LEU A 64 2.69 12.07 0.10
CA LEU A 64 1.42 11.36 -0.11
C LEU A 64 0.81 10.86 1.20
N ARG A 65 1.64 10.30 2.10
CA ARG A 65 1.18 9.86 3.43
C ARG A 65 0.73 11.03 4.32
N ALA A 66 1.47 12.14 4.32
CA ALA A 66 1.08 13.32 5.08
C ALA A 66 -0.28 13.87 4.60
N MET A 67 -0.46 13.96 3.28
CA MET A 67 -1.71 14.39 2.67
C MET A 67 -2.87 13.44 3.04
N SER A 68 -2.68 12.13 2.99
CA SER A 68 -3.74 11.15 3.31
C SER A 68 -4.19 11.20 4.77
N PHE A 69 -3.32 11.61 5.69
CA PHE A 69 -3.66 11.88 7.09
C PHE A 69 -4.29 13.26 7.31
N GLY A 70 -4.41 14.09 6.27
CA GLY A 70 -4.91 15.46 6.39
C GLY A 70 -3.96 16.37 7.14
N ILE A 71 -2.65 16.12 7.01
CA ILE A 71 -1.60 16.96 7.59
C ILE A 71 -1.14 17.98 6.53
N PRO A 72 -1.12 19.28 6.83
CA PRO A 72 -0.61 20.30 5.91
C PRO A 72 0.84 20.02 5.50
N ILE A 73 1.10 20.05 4.19
CA ILE A 73 2.44 19.88 3.62
C ILE A 73 3.03 21.21 3.15
N VAL A 74 4.34 21.36 3.34
CA VAL A 74 5.17 22.42 2.78
C VAL A 74 6.24 21.74 1.93
N ALA A 75 6.31 22.06 0.64
CA ALA A 75 7.19 21.38 -0.30
C ALA A 75 7.88 22.37 -1.25
N PRO A 76 9.05 22.03 -1.79
CA PRO A 76 9.75 22.88 -2.73
C PRO A 76 9.06 22.87 -4.09
N ASP A 77 9.36 23.89 -4.89
CA ASP A 77 8.83 24.15 -6.23
C ASP A 77 9.34 23.16 -7.31
N LEU A 78 9.21 21.86 -7.05
CA LEU A 78 9.62 20.76 -7.93
C LEU A 78 8.53 20.44 -8.97
N THR A 79 8.93 19.97 -10.15
CA THR A 79 7.97 19.67 -11.23
C THR A 79 7.04 18.51 -10.86
N THR A 80 7.58 17.49 -10.22
CA THR A 80 6.86 16.31 -9.77
C THR A 80 5.85 16.63 -8.66
N VAL A 81 6.16 17.61 -7.79
CA VAL A 81 5.22 18.10 -6.78
C VAL A 81 4.11 18.92 -7.43
N LYS A 82 4.45 19.87 -8.29
CA LYS A 82 3.49 20.74 -9.02
C LYS A 82 2.55 19.98 -9.95
N LYS A 83 2.91 18.76 -10.38
CA LYS A 83 2.03 17.90 -11.17
C LYS A 83 0.68 17.64 -10.47
N TYR A 84 0.67 17.60 -9.13
CA TYR A 84 -0.51 17.27 -8.34
C TYR A 84 -0.88 18.33 -7.31
N VAL A 85 0.12 18.93 -6.65
CA VAL A 85 -0.09 19.90 -5.58
C VAL A 85 -0.21 21.29 -6.19
N VAL A 86 -1.29 21.99 -5.83
CA VAL A 86 -1.52 23.38 -6.20
C VAL A 86 -1.30 24.23 -4.95
N ASP A 87 -0.47 25.25 -5.08
CA ASP A 87 -0.12 26.13 -3.96
C ASP A 87 -1.37 26.73 -3.29
N GLN A 88 -1.34 26.79 -1.97
CA GLN A 88 -2.40 27.23 -1.05
C GLN A 88 -3.73 26.46 -1.15
N THR A 89 -3.82 25.48 -2.06
CA THR A 89 -5.04 24.68 -2.29
C THR A 89 -4.87 23.26 -1.78
N HIS A 90 -3.72 22.64 -2.02
CA HIS A 90 -3.39 21.28 -1.57
C HIS A 90 -2.16 21.25 -0.64
N GLY A 91 -1.45 22.36 -0.51
CA GLY A 91 -0.21 22.48 0.25
C GLY A 91 0.42 23.84 0.02
N PHE A 92 1.57 24.09 0.62
CA PHE A 92 2.33 25.33 0.46
C PHE A 92 3.62 25.06 -0.31
N ILE A 93 3.84 25.77 -1.40
CA ILE A 93 5.00 25.60 -2.26
C ILE A 93 5.99 26.75 -2.02
N PHE A 94 7.27 26.43 -1.86
CA PHE A 94 8.34 27.42 -1.71
C PHE A 94 9.46 27.20 -2.74
N HIS A 95 10.21 28.24 -3.06
CA HIS A 95 11.30 28.15 -4.02
C HIS A 95 12.62 27.72 -3.30
N PRO A 96 13.31 26.64 -3.73
CA PRO A 96 14.51 26.12 -3.06
C PRO A 96 15.63 27.15 -2.82
N SER A 97 15.80 28.10 -3.74
CA SER A 97 16.84 29.13 -3.65
C SER A 97 16.41 30.40 -2.89
N ASP A 98 15.20 30.43 -2.35
CA ASP A 98 14.64 31.62 -1.69
C ASP A 98 14.10 31.29 -0.29
N PRO A 99 14.91 31.52 0.77
CA PRO A 99 14.48 31.32 2.16
C PRO A 99 13.27 32.18 2.56
N GLU A 100 13.08 33.35 1.94
CA GLU A 100 11.93 34.23 2.23
C GLU A 100 10.63 33.60 1.74
N SER A 101 10.67 32.84 0.64
CA SER A 101 9.51 32.09 0.16
C SER A 101 9.08 31.00 1.17
N LEU A 102 10.04 30.35 1.83
CA LEU A 102 9.74 29.38 2.89
C LEU A 102 9.13 30.06 4.12
N ALA A 103 9.68 31.21 4.53
CA ALA A 103 9.10 32.01 5.62
C ALA A 103 7.67 32.45 5.31
N THR A 104 7.43 32.87 4.06
CA THR A 104 6.10 33.24 3.56
C THR A 104 5.14 32.06 3.61
N ALA A 105 5.56 30.88 3.15
CA ALA A 105 4.77 29.65 3.24
C ALA A 105 4.37 29.33 4.70
N PHE A 106 5.31 29.44 5.65
CA PHE A 106 5.02 29.25 7.07
C PHE A 106 4.10 30.33 7.66
N SER A 107 4.18 31.57 7.17
CA SER A 107 3.28 32.65 7.57
C SER A 107 1.81 32.39 7.16
N HIS A 108 1.61 31.71 6.02
CA HIS A 108 0.30 31.26 5.59
C HIS A 108 -0.16 30.00 6.34
N LEU A 109 0.77 29.12 6.71
CA LEU A 109 0.50 27.88 7.43
C LEU A 109 0.10 28.15 8.90
N ILE A 110 0.78 29.09 9.57
CA ILE A 110 0.64 29.35 11.01
C ILE A 110 0.10 30.76 11.23
N LYS A 111 -0.99 30.87 11.97
CA LYS A 111 -1.53 32.15 12.45
C LYS A 111 -1.78 32.07 13.95
N ASP A 112 -1.30 33.06 14.71
CA ASP A 112 -1.48 33.13 16.17
C ASP A 112 -1.08 31.83 16.91
N LYS A 113 0.07 31.25 16.53
CA LYS A 113 0.63 30.00 17.07
C LYS A 113 -0.26 28.75 16.85
N LYS A 114 -1.21 28.81 15.92
CA LYS A 114 -2.08 27.69 15.52
C LYS A 114 -2.07 27.53 14.00
N LEU A 115 -2.47 26.36 13.51
CA LEU A 115 -2.73 26.16 12.09
C LEU A 115 -3.80 27.14 11.61
N SER A 116 -3.50 27.85 10.53
CA SER A 116 -4.42 28.80 9.92
C SER A 116 -5.66 28.09 9.35
N SER A 117 -6.74 28.83 9.12
CA SER A 117 -7.90 28.28 8.42
C SER A 117 -7.55 27.82 7.00
N LEU A 118 -6.67 28.56 6.32
CA LEU A 118 -6.17 28.22 5.00
C LEU A 118 -5.43 26.87 5.03
N ALA A 119 -4.55 26.65 6.00
CA ALA A 119 -3.82 25.40 6.14
C ALA A 119 -4.74 24.20 6.38
N ARG A 120 -5.79 24.36 7.19
CA ARG A 120 -6.79 23.31 7.43
C ARG A 120 -7.60 22.95 6.19
N VAL A 121 -8.03 23.97 5.42
CA VAL A 121 -8.72 23.74 4.14
C VAL A 121 -7.79 23.06 3.15
N ALA A 122 -6.55 23.56 3.03
CA ALA A 122 -5.57 22.98 2.12
C ALA A 122 -5.29 21.50 2.46
N ALA A 123 -5.16 21.16 3.74
CA ALA A 123 -4.96 19.79 4.19
C ALA A 123 -6.17 18.89 3.93
N SER A 124 -7.39 19.40 4.07
CA SER A 124 -8.62 18.67 3.72
C SER A 124 -8.66 18.34 2.23
N ASN A 125 -8.40 19.34 1.38
CA ASN A 125 -8.36 19.15 -0.07
C ASN A 125 -7.24 18.19 -0.48
N ALA A 126 -6.07 18.30 0.18
CA ALA A 126 -4.95 17.41 -0.05
C ALA A 126 -5.29 15.96 0.29
N ARG A 127 -6.02 15.74 1.39
CA ARG A 127 -6.52 14.43 1.78
C ARG A 127 -7.43 13.84 0.72
N GLU A 128 -8.39 14.61 0.23
CA GLU A 128 -9.28 14.16 -0.85
C GLU A 128 -8.50 13.83 -2.12
N LEU A 129 -7.58 14.72 -2.53
CA LEU A 129 -6.72 14.52 -3.69
C LEU A 129 -5.85 13.24 -3.55
N SER A 130 -5.27 13.02 -2.38
CA SER A 130 -4.33 11.90 -2.13
C SER A 130 -4.93 10.52 -2.40
N MET A 131 -6.25 10.38 -2.29
CA MET A 131 -6.94 9.12 -2.53
C MET A 131 -6.91 8.71 -4.01
N ASP A 132 -6.85 9.70 -4.92
CA ASP A 132 -7.07 9.49 -6.35
C ASP A 132 -5.86 9.90 -7.20
N MET A 133 -4.91 10.64 -6.61
CA MET A 133 -3.77 11.30 -7.26
C MET A 133 -2.95 10.41 -8.22
N GLN A 134 -2.85 9.11 -7.95
CA GLN A 134 -2.05 8.17 -8.75
C GLN A 134 -2.88 7.06 -9.40
N ALA A 135 -4.21 7.06 -9.24
CA ALA A 135 -5.06 5.99 -9.74
C ALA A 135 -4.99 5.89 -11.27
N SER A 136 -5.10 7.02 -11.98
CA SER A 136 -5.04 7.05 -13.45
C SER A 136 -3.69 6.59 -14.00
N ASP A 137 -2.60 7.05 -13.39
CA ASP A 137 -1.24 6.73 -13.82
C ASP A 137 -0.93 5.25 -13.60
N CYS A 138 -1.38 4.69 -12.47
CA CYS A 138 -1.29 3.26 -12.20
C CYS A 138 -2.10 2.44 -13.22
N ILE A 139 -3.37 2.79 -13.44
CA ILE A 139 -4.24 2.07 -14.38
C ILE A 139 -3.65 2.11 -15.79
N ALA A 140 -3.25 3.29 -16.27
CA ALA A 140 -2.64 3.43 -17.59
C ALA A 140 -1.33 2.65 -17.71
N GLY A 141 -0.51 2.65 -16.66
CA GLY A 141 0.72 1.87 -16.59
C GLY A 141 0.48 0.36 -16.70
N TYR A 142 -0.47 -0.17 -15.93
CA TYR A 142 -0.86 -1.59 -15.98
C TYR A 142 -1.51 -1.97 -17.32
N ALA A 143 -2.40 -1.13 -17.86
CA ALA A 143 -3.01 -1.38 -19.16
C ALA A 143 -1.94 -1.51 -20.26
N LYS A 144 -0.99 -0.57 -20.29
CA LYS A 144 0.14 -0.61 -21.22
C LYS A 144 1.04 -1.83 -20.99
N LEU A 145 1.26 -2.24 -19.74
CA LEU A 145 2.01 -3.46 -19.45
C LEU A 145 1.30 -4.70 -20.02
N LEU A 146 -0.01 -4.83 -19.78
CA LEU A 146 -0.81 -5.94 -20.29
C LEU A 146 -0.85 -5.97 -21.81
N GLU A 147 -0.98 -4.84 -22.50
CA GLU A 147 -0.90 -4.76 -23.96
C GLU A 147 0.43 -5.29 -24.53
N ASN A 148 1.53 -5.09 -23.80
CA ASN A 148 2.85 -5.54 -24.24
C ASN A 148 3.14 -7.01 -23.90
N VAL A 149 2.55 -7.53 -22.82
CA VAL A 149 2.79 -8.90 -22.33
C VAL A 149 1.79 -9.89 -22.94
N LEU A 150 0.52 -9.50 -23.06
CA LEU A 150 -0.54 -10.36 -23.60
C LEU A 150 -0.48 -10.35 -25.13
N GLN A 151 0.19 -11.34 -25.69
CA GLN A 151 0.08 -11.66 -27.11
C GLN A 151 -1.09 -12.61 -27.31
N PHE A 152 -2.18 -12.11 -27.88
CA PHE A 152 -3.32 -12.93 -28.20
C PHE A 152 -3.10 -13.66 -29.53
N PRO A 153 -3.38 -14.98 -29.61
CA PRO A 153 -3.49 -15.68 -30.88
C PRO A 153 -4.46 -14.96 -31.82
N SER A 154 -4.26 -15.11 -33.14
CA SER A 154 -5.12 -14.50 -34.19
C SER A 154 -6.60 -14.84 -34.04
N ASP A 155 -6.89 -15.94 -33.36
CA ASP A 155 -8.21 -16.53 -33.29
C ASP A 155 -9.02 -16.01 -32.08
N VAL A 156 -8.39 -15.22 -31.20
CA VAL A 156 -9.06 -14.59 -30.06
C VAL A 156 -9.83 -13.36 -30.51
N MET A 157 -11.16 -13.41 -30.40
CA MET A 157 -12.01 -12.22 -30.58
C MET A 157 -11.84 -11.28 -29.38
N LEU A 158 -10.98 -10.28 -29.53
CA LEU A 158 -10.88 -9.20 -28.56
C LEU A 158 -12.16 -8.35 -28.58
N PRO A 159 -12.59 -7.80 -27.43
CA PRO A 159 -13.63 -6.77 -27.40
C PRO A 159 -13.28 -5.69 -28.42
N HIS A 160 -14.27 -5.22 -29.18
CA HIS A 160 -14.08 -4.16 -30.16
C HIS A 160 -13.29 -3.00 -29.56
N SER A 161 -12.38 -2.40 -30.33
CA SER A 161 -11.54 -1.29 -29.86
C SER A 161 -12.42 -0.27 -29.15
N PHE A 162 -12.27 -0.15 -27.83
CA PHE A 162 -12.94 0.89 -27.09
C PHE A 162 -12.54 2.21 -27.74
N SER A 163 -13.54 2.97 -28.21
CA SER A 163 -13.31 4.34 -28.70
C SER A 163 -12.45 5.07 -27.66
N PRO A 164 -11.45 5.88 -28.06
CA PRO A 164 -10.47 6.46 -27.14
C PRO A 164 -11.24 7.07 -25.98
N THR A 165 -11.12 6.40 -24.84
CA THR A 165 -12.03 6.52 -23.72
C THR A 165 -12.05 8.00 -23.35
N ARG A 166 -13.23 8.63 -23.42
CA ARG A 166 -13.43 9.97 -22.86
C ARG A 166 -12.80 9.95 -21.48
N GLN A 167 -11.82 10.83 -21.24
CA GLN A 167 -11.03 10.96 -20.00
C GLN A 167 -11.65 10.17 -18.85
N ALA A 168 -11.11 8.98 -18.59
CA ALA A 168 -11.66 8.07 -17.60
C ALA A 168 -11.53 8.75 -16.23
N TYR A 169 -12.63 9.30 -15.73
CA TYR A 169 -12.69 9.77 -14.36
C TYR A 169 -12.66 8.53 -13.47
N TRP A 170 -11.67 8.46 -12.58
CA TRP A 170 -11.66 7.45 -11.53
C TRP A 170 -12.92 7.63 -10.66
N LEU A 171 -13.84 6.68 -10.75
CA LEU A 171 -15.12 6.71 -10.04
C LEU A 171 -14.99 6.01 -8.68
N ARG A 172 -14.25 6.63 -7.75
CA ARG A 172 -14.03 6.12 -6.39
C ARG A 172 -15.33 5.72 -5.69
N GLY A 173 -16.41 6.50 -5.88
CA GLY A 173 -17.70 6.27 -5.24
C GLY A 173 -18.29 4.88 -5.49
N LEU A 174 -17.90 4.20 -6.58
CA LEU A 174 -18.33 2.83 -6.87
C LEU A 174 -17.66 1.78 -5.98
N PHE A 175 -16.49 2.08 -5.41
CA PHE A 175 -15.77 1.19 -4.49
C PHE A 175 -16.05 1.50 -3.02
N MET A 176 -16.50 2.72 -2.71
CA MET A 176 -16.72 3.18 -1.32
C MET A 176 -18.17 3.01 -0.83
N ALA A 177 -19.12 2.69 -1.73
CA ALA A 177 -20.52 2.45 -1.36
C ALA A 177 -20.66 1.37 -0.28
N ASP A 178 -19.76 0.38 -0.28
CA ASP A 178 -19.74 -0.73 0.69
C ASP A 178 -19.20 -0.33 2.09
N VAL A 179 -18.62 0.86 2.22
CA VAL A 179 -17.95 1.32 3.45
C VAL A 179 -18.84 2.26 4.28
N GLU A 180 -19.66 3.10 3.64
CA GLU A 180 -20.51 4.09 4.35
C GLU A 180 -21.69 3.45 5.10
N GLU A 181 -22.18 2.26 4.68
CA GLU A 181 -23.22 1.52 5.44
C GLU A 181 -22.72 0.98 6.79
N ARG A 182 -21.40 0.91 7.03
CA ARG A 182 -20.84 0.37 8.28
C ARG A 182 -20.81 1.36 9.44
N ASP A 183 -20.77 2.66 9.19
CA ASP A 183 -20.63 3.67 10.26
C ASP A 183 -21.95 3.94 11.01
N TYR A 184 -23.09 3.48 10.49
CA TYR A 184 -24.41 3.69 11.12
C TYR A 184 -24.93 2.51 11.94
N HIS A 185 -24.23 1.36 12.01
CA HIS A 185 -24.77 0.13 12.64
C HIS A 185 -23.93 -0.48 13.77
N VAL A 186 -22.93 0.24 14.33
CA VAL A 186 -22.14 -0.24 15.48
C VAL A 186 -22.76 0.14 16.85
N GLN A 187 -24.06 0.44 16.91
CA GLN A 187 -24.76 0.65 18.19
C GLN A 187 -26.19 0.08 18.16
N THR A 188 -26.37 -1.23 18.11
CA THR A 188 -27.51 -1.86 18.79
C THR A 188 -27.11 -3.27 19.24
N GLU A 189 -27.33 -3.52 20.52
CA GLU A 189 -27.00 -4.72 21.28
C GLU A 189 -27.79 -5.95 20.84
N GLY A 190 -27.16 -7.12 20.97
CA GLY A 190 -27.73 -8.36 21.52
C GLY A 190 -28.89 -9.01 20.77
N ASP A 191 -28.58 -9.97 19.90
CA ASP A 191 -29.25 -11.27 19.92
C ASP A 191 -28.35 -12.34 19.27
N GLU A 192 -28.07 -13.40 20.01
CA GLU A 192 -27.19 -14.50 19.58
C GLU A 192 -28.00 -15.57 18.83
N GLY A 193 -27.49 -15.95 17.66
CA GLY A 193 -27.81 -17.23 17.03
C GLY A 193 -28.79 -17.14 15.86
N GLU A 194 -28.29 -17.47 14.68
CA GLU A 194 -28.98 -17.78 13.41
C GLU A 194 -28.81 -16.77 12.27
N LEU A 195 -28.34 -15.55 12.55
CA LEU A 195 -28.14 -14.51 11.55
C LEU A 195 -26.66 -14.33 11.12
N GLU A 196 -25.86 -15.39 10.99
CA GLU A 196 -24.45 -15.25 10.51
C GLU A 196 -24.24 -15.74 9.08
N ARG A 197 -25.09 -16.64 8.54
CA ARG A 197 -24.88 -17.21 7.20
C ARG A 197 -25.29 -16.28 6.04
N ASP A 198 -26.28 -15.42 6.24
CA ASP A 198 -26.76 -14.50 5.18
C ASP A 198 -25.88 -13.26 5.00
N TYR A 199 -25.11 -12.86 6.03
CA TYR A 199 -24.22 -11.69 5.96
C TYR A 199 -22.95 -11.94 5.12
N HIS A 200 -22.57 -13.18 4.89
CA HIS A 200 -21.42 -13.50 4.04
C HIS A 200 -21.78 -13.50 2.54
N LEU A 201 -23.02 -13.84 2.17
CA LEU A 201 -23.49 -13.83 0.78
C LEU A 201 -23.81 -12.42 0.27
N SER A 202 -24.32 -11.52 1.12
CA SER A 202 -24.53 -10.11 0.76
C SER A 202 -23.21 -9.35 0.57
N ARG A 203 -22.17 -9.72 1.34
CA ARG A 203 -20.81 -9.18 1.24
C ARG A 203 -20.09 -9.57 -0.05
N GLN A 204 -20.50 -10.66 -0.69
CA GLN A 204 -20.00 -11.02 -2.02
C GLN A 204 -20.72 -10.22 -3.11
N ARG A 205 -22.04 -10.02 -3.03
CA ARG A 205 -22.83 -9.39 -4.10
C ARG A 205 -22.73 -7.87 -4.25
N SER A 206 -22.01 -7.16 -3.38
CA SER A 206 -21.90 -5.69 -3.43
C SER A 206 -20.72 -5.16 -4.26
N SER A 207 -19.75 -6.01 -4.61
CA SER A 207 -18.59 -5.56 -5.39
C SER A 207 -18.98 -5.13 -6.80
N ILE A 208 -18.38 -4.02 -7.27
CA ILE A 208 -18.48 -3.53 -8.65
C ILE A 208 -18.21 -4.63 -9.69
N VAL A 209 -17.42 -5.64 -9.34
CA VAL A 209 -17.14 -6.81 -10.18
C VAL A 209 -18.43 -7.56 -10.51
N TYR A 210 -19.25 -7.90 -9.52
CA TYR A 210 -20.51 -8.62 -9.75
C TYR A 210 -21.53 -7.76 -10.51
N PHE A 211 -21.59 -6.46 -10.23
CA PHE A 211 -22.42 -5.54 -10.99
C PHE A 211 -22.01 -5.51 -12.47
N LEU A 212 -20.72 -5.43 -12.76
CA LEU A 212 -20.20 -5.43 -14.13
C LEU A 212 -20.40 -6.79 -14.83
N GLU A 213 -20.20 -7.90 -14.12
CA GLU A 213 -20.46 -9.26 -14.62
C GLU A 213 -21.93 -9.45 -14.99
N GLU A 214 -22.86 -8.98 -14.15
CA GLU A 214 -24.30 -9.07 -14.43
C GLU A 214 -24.69 -8.21 -15.65
N GLN A 215 -24.14 -7.00 -15.76
CA GLN A 215 -24.34 -6.13 -16.93
C GLN A 215 -23.77 -6.76 -18.20
N TYR A 216 -22.59 -7.38 -18.11
CA TYR A 216 -21.97 -8.06 -19.23
C TYR A 216 -22.79 -9.28 -19.67
N ALA A 217 -23.25 -10.11 -18.73
CA ALA A 217 -24.12 -11.25 -18.99
C ALA A 217 -25.42 -10.82 -19.69
N LYS A 218 -26.05 -9.72 -19.25
CA LYS A 218 -27.24 -9.15 -19.89
C LYS A 218 -26.96 -8.66 -21.32
N ASN A 219 -25.87 -7.92 -21.52
CA ASN A 219 -25.50 -7.40 -22.84
C ASN A 219 -25.11 -8.52 -23.83
N HIS A 220 -24.52 -9.62 -23.36
CA HIS A 220 -24.20 -10.78 -24.18
C HIS A 220 -25.46 -11.56 -24.62
N MET A 221 -26.49 -11.61 -23.77
CA MET A 221 -27.79 -12.18 -24.12
C MET A 221 -28.51 -11.34 -25.20
N ASP A 222 -28.48 -10.01 -25.07
CA ASP A 222 -29.09 -9.10 -26.05
C ASP A 222 -28.36 -9.07 -27.40
N ASN A 223 -27.03 -9.13 -27.43
CA ASN A 223 -26.29 -9.22 -28.70
C ASN A 223 -26.51 -10.53 -29.45
N ARG A 224 -26.85 -11.62 -28.75
CA ARG A 224 -27.25 -12.91 -29.38
C ARG A 224 -28.56 -12.78 -30.17
N SER A 225 -29.43 -11.82 -29.79
CA SER A 225 -30.68 -11.54 -30.51
C SER A 225 -30.52 -10.64 -31.75
N ARG A 226 -29.35 -10.01 -31.95
CA ARG A 226 -29.08 -9.14 -33.11
C ARG A 226 -28.35 -9.83 -34.26
N VAL A 227 -27.80 -11.03 -34.04
CA VAL A 227 -27.12 -11.85 -35.05
C VAL A 227 -28.05 -13.00 -35.45
N GLU A 228 -29.25 -12.68 -35.93
CA GLU A 228 -30.26 -13.68 -36.32
C GLU A 228 -30.02 -14.33 -37.71
N ASN A 229 -28.87 -14.11 -38.36
CA ASN A 229 -28.59 -14.69 -39.69
C ASN A 229 -27.44 -15.72 -39.72
N GLU A 230 -26.92 -16.15 -38.57
CA GLU A 230 -26.06 -17.33 -38.49
C GLU A 230 -26.69 -18.27 -37.46
N ALA A 231 -26.96 -19.52 -37.88
CA ALA A 231 -27.56 -20.53 -37.03
C ALA A 231 -26.79 -20.62 -35.70
N PRO A 232 -27.48 -20.69 -34.54
CA PRO A 232 -26.83 -20.68 -33.25
C PRO A 232 -25.85 -21.86 -33.19
N ILE A 233 -24.55 -21.57 -33.12
CA ILE A 233 -23.58 -22.57 -32.71
C ILE A 233 -23.84 -22.76 -31.21
N GLU A 234 -24.59 -23.80 -30.89
CA GLU A 234 -24.68 -24.29 -29.51
C GLU A 234 -23.31 -24.82 -29.14
N ASP A 235 -22.59 -24.04 -28.33
CA ASP A 235 -21.28 -24.39 -27.81
C ASP A 235 -21.46 -25.41 -26.68
N PHE A 236 -21.59 -26.68 -27.07
CA PHE A 236 -21.63 -27.79 -26.13
C PHE A 236 -20.21 -28.11 -25.67
N PRO A 237 -19.97 -28.29 -24.36
CA PRO A 237 -18.67 -28.70 -23.85
C PRO A 237 -18.12 -29.88 -24.64
N THR A 238 -16.97 -29.67 -25.24
CA THR A 238 -16.25 -30.67 -26.00
C THR A 238 -15.65 -31.70 -25.05
N GLN A 239 -15.29 -32.88 -25.58
CA GLN A 239 -14.55 -33.87 -24.79
C GLN A 239 -13.28 -33.26 -24.18
N LEU A 240 -12.61 -32.36 -24.91
CA LEU A 240 -11.42 -31.64 -24.43
C LEU A 240 -11.71 -30.79 -23.18
N ASP A 241 -12.89 -30.16 -23.10
CA ASP A 241 -13.28 -29.34 -21.95
C ASP A 241 -13.49 -30.21 -20.71
N TRP A 242 -14.07 -31.39 -20.89
CA TRP A 242 -14.19 -32.40 -19.82
C TRP A 242 -12.84 -32.99 -19.41
N ASP A 243 -11.94 -33.20 -20.37
CA ASP A 243 -10.60 -33.70 -20.10
C ASP A 243 -9.82 -32.68 -19.25
N ILE A 244 -9.90 -31.37 -19.57
CA ILE A 244 -9.28 -30.29 -18.78
C ILE A 244 -9.83 -30.26 -17.34
N VAL A 245 -11.16 -30.37 -17.17
CA VAL A 245 -11.77 -30.40 -15.83
C VAL A 245 -11.29 -31.62 -15.04
N SER A 246 -11.19 -32.78 -15.69
CA SER A 246 -10.68 -34.00 -15.06
C SER A 246 -9.21 -33.86 -14.65
N GLU A 247 -8.37 -33.21 -15.47
CA GLU A 247 -6.96 -32.96 -15.13
C GLU A 247 -6.82 -32.01 -13.94
N MET A 248 -7.66 -30.98 -13.83
CA MET A 248 -7.69 -30.09 -12.67
C MET A 248 -8.09 -30.84 -11.40
N GLU A 249 -9.14 -31.66 -11.43
CA GLU A 249 -9.58 -32.46 -10.29
C GLU A 249 -8.48 -33.43 -9.83
N ILE A 250 -7.78 -34.07 -10.78
CA ILE A 250 -6.64 -34.94 -10.50
C ILE A 250 -5.48 -34.16 -9.85
N SER A 251 -5.19 -32.94 -10.33
CA SER A 251 -4.13 -32.09 -9.78
C SER A 251 -4.44 -31.63 -8.35
N GLU A 252 -5.68 -31.20 -8.08
CA GLU A 252 -6.12 -30.82 -6.73
C GLU A 252 -6.05 -32.00 -5.75
N ASP A 253 -6.44 -33.19 -6.20
CA ASP A 253 -6.33 -34.41 -5.40
C ASP A 253 -4.88 -34.82 -5.14
N LEU A 254 -3.98 -34.57 -6.09
CA LEU A 254 -2.54 -34.80 -5.92
C LEU A 254 -1.97 -33.83 -4.87
N GLU A 255 -2.25 -32.53 -5.00
CA GLU A 255 -1.80 -31.50 -4.07
C GLU A 255 -2.30 -31.78 -2.64
N ARG A 256 -3.56 -32.19 -2.48
CA ARG A 256 -4.11 -32.59 -1.18
C ARG A 256 -3.35 -33.75 -0.54
N ARG A 257 -2.97 -34.77 -1.33
CA ARG A 257 -2.17 -35.90 -0.83
C ARG A 257 -0.75 -35.46 -0.48
N GLU A 258 -0.12 -34.63 -1.29
CA GLU A 258 1.22 -34.10 -1.00
C GLU A 258 1.24 -33.29 0.30
N ILE A 259 0.23 -32.44 0.52
CA ILE A 259 0.06 -31.68 1.77
C ILE A 259 -0.12 -32.63 2.96
N GLN A 260 -0.94 -33.67 2.81
CA GLN A 260 -1.16 -34.66 3.87
C GLN A 260 0.10 -35.45 4.21
N GLU A 261 0.88 -35.88 3.21
CA GLU A 261 2.17 -36.53 3.43
C GLU A 261 3.20 -35.58 4.07
N LEU A 262 3.19 -34.31 3.71
CA LEU A 262 4.04 -33.29 4.34
C LEU A 262 3.64 -33.07 5.81
N GLU A 263 2.34 -33.05 6.12
CA GLU A 263 1.85 -32.96 7.50
C GLU A 263 2.19 -34.20 8.34
N GLU A 264 2.21 -35.40 7.75
CA GLU A 264 2.63 -36.63 8.44
C GLU A 264 4.15 -36.69 8.66
N ARG A 265 4.95 -36.14 7.73
CA ARG A 265 6.41 -36.01 7.86
C ARG A 265 6.82 -34.86 8.76
N MET A 266 5.95 -33.86 8.94
CA MET A 266 6.11 -32.84 9.96
C MET A 266 5.88 -33.50 11.32
N GLU A 267 7.00 -33.86 11.97
CA GLU A 267 6.99 -34.21 13.38
C GLU A 267 6.23 -33.11 14.12
N ARG A 268 5.04 -33.42 14.66
CA ARG A 268 4.25 -32.50 15.47
C ARG A 268 5.12 -32.11 16.65
N THR A 269 5.83 -31.00 16.52
CA THR A 269 6.59 -30.40 17.59
C THR A 269 5.56 -29.84 18.58
N LEU A 270 5.11 -30.72 19.48
CA LEU A 270 4.34 -30.37 20.66
C LEU A 270 5.27 -29.65 21.62
N GLY A 271 5.54 -28.39 21.30
CA GLY A 271 6.28 -27.46 22.13
C GLY A 271 6.01 -26.06 21.60
N SER A 272 5.72 -25.12 22.50
CA SER A 272 5.62 -23.71 22.12
C SER A 272 6.90 -23.31 21.38
N TRP A 273 6.81 -22.43 20.37
CA TRP A 273 7.99 -21.85 19.69
C TRP A 273 9.03 -21.31 20.69
N GLU A 274 8.57 -20.93 21.88
CA GLU A 274 9.37 -20.49 23.00
C GLU A 274 10.29 -21.57 23.61
N ASP A 275 9.86 -22.84 23.60
CA ASP A 275 10.65 -23.98 24.06
C ASP A 275 11.71 -24.38 23.03
N VAL A 276 11.36 -24.29 21.74
CA VAL A 276 12.30 -24.48 20.62
C VAL A 276 13.40 -23.41 20.67
N TYR A 277 13.02 -22.15 20.88
CA TYR A 277 13.96 -21.04 21.01
C TYR A 277 14.85 -21.18 22.25
N ARG A 278 14.30 -21.61 23.40
CA ARG A 278 15.09 -21.88 24.60
C ARG A 278 16.09 -23.02 24.41
N ASN A 279 15.68 -24.12 23.77
CA ASN A 279 16.57 -25.25 23.52
C ASN A 279 17.67 -24.91 22.52
N ALA A 280 17.35 -24.18 21.45
CA ALA A 280 18.36 -23.68 20.51
C ALA A 280 19.41 -22.81 21.21
N LYS A 281 18.97 -21.86 22.06
CA LYS A 281 19.88 -20.99 22.81
C LYS A 281 20.72 -21.76 23.85
N LYS A 282 20.16 -22.79 24.49
CA LYS A 282 20.92 -23.68 25.39
C LYS A 282 21.97 -24.50 24.64
N ALA A 283 21.64 -25.04 23.47
CA ALA A 283 22.58 -25.81 22.66
C ALA A 283 23.73 -24.95 22.12
N GLU A 284 23.45 -23.70 21.74
CA GLU A 284 24.49 -22.75 21.31
C GLU A 284 25.45 -22.41 22.45
N LYS A 285 24.94 -22.23 23.67
CA LYS A 285 25.78 -21.98 24.85
C LYS A 285 26.66 -23.19 25.20
N LEU A 286 26.14 -24.41 25.08
CA LEU A 286 26.93 -25.64 25.28
C LEU A 286 28.02 -25.83 24.22
N LYS A 287 27.80 -25.38 22.97
CA LYS A 287 28.84 -25.38 21.93
C LYS A 287 29.97 -24.42 22.26
N PHE A 288 29.68 -23.26 22.85
CA PHE A 288 30.70 -22.31 23.30
C PHE A 288 31.52 -22.85 24.48
N GLU A 289 30.87 -23.48 25.47
CA GLU A 289 31.57 -24.06 26.64
C GLU A 289 32.41 -25.31 26.30
N ALA A 290 32.03 -26.07 25.26
CA ALA A 290 32.85 -27.19 24.76
C ALA A 290 34.09 -26.69 24.00
N ASN A 291 33.96 -25.61 23.24
CA ASN A 291 35.05 -25.06 22.43
C ASN A 291 36.13 -24.34 23.27
N GLU A 292 35.83 -23.94 24.51
CA GLU A 292 36.81 -23.40 25.45
C GLU A 292 37.58 -24.46 26.26
N ARG A 293 37.18 -25.75 26.20
CA ARG A 293 37.90 -26.85 26.88
C ARG A 293 38.95 -27.56 26.03
N ASP A 294 38.88 -27.42 24.71
CA ASP A 294 39.77 -28.12 23.77
C ASP A 294 40.96 -27.25 23.27
N GLU A 295 41.14 -26.03 23.80
CA GLU A 295 42.36 -25.22 23.59
C GLU A 295 43.27 -25.24 24.83
N GLU A 296 43.72 -26.42 25.27
CA GLU A 296 44.98 -26.56 26.02
C GLU A 296 46.09 -26.99 25.05
N PRO A 297 47.17 -26.21 24.86
CA PRO A 297 48.22 -26.55 23.92
C PRO A 297 49.13 -27.67 24.45
N GLU A 298 49.11 -28.84 23.79
CA GLU A 298 50.21 -29.81 23.85
C GLU A 298 51.48 -29.20 23.27
N SER A 299 52.32 -28.63 24.14
CA SER A 299 53.73 -28.49 23.86
C SER A 299 54.53 -28.68 25.14
N LEU A 300 55.32 -29.76 25.20
CA LEU A 300 56.76 -29.80 25.55
C LEU A 300 57.18 -31.22 26.01
N SER A 301 57.83 -31.98 25.12
CA SER A 301 59.03 -32.74 25.51
C SER A 301 59.85 -33.17 24.28
N THR A 302 60.81 -32.33 23.90
CA THR A 302 62.09 -32.80 23.34
C THR A 302 63.20 -32.13 24.13
N PHE A 303 63.67 -32.84 25.16
CA PHE A 303 65.04 -33.02 25.67
C PHE A 303 65.02 -33.31 27.17
#